data_AF-A0A2V5UBR4-F1
#
_entry.id   AF-A0A2V5UBR4-F1
#
_cell.length_a   1.000
_cell.length_b   1.000
_cell.length_c   1.000
_cell.angle_alpha   90.00
_cell.angle_beta   90.00
_cell.angle_gamma   90.00
#
_symmetry.space_group_name_H-M   'P 1'
#
loop_
_entity.id
_entity.type
_entity.pdbx_description
1 polymer ?
#
loop_
_entity_poly.entity_id
_entity_poly.type
_entity_poly.pdbx_seq_one_letter_code
_entity_poly.pdbx_strand_id
1 'polypeptide(L)' 'MAHKKGQGSVKNGRDSVSKRLGVKRFGSEMVVAGNIIVRQRGTKFL' A
#
# COMPACT_ATOMS: atom_id res chain seq x y z
N MET A 1 -1.90 4.52 47.54
CA MET A 1 -1.69 4.10 46.14
C MET A 1 -1.43 5.32 45.29
N ALA A 2 -0.27 5.36 44.64
CA ALA A 2 0.19 6.49 43.85
C ALA A 2 -0.75 6.76 42.65
N HIS A 3 -1.00 8.04 42.38
CA HIS A 3 -1.82 8.53 41.28
C HIS A 3 -1.51 7.79 39.97
N LYS A 4 -2.54 7.22 39.35
CA LYS A 4 -2.42 6.55 38.06
C LYS A 4 -2.02 7.59 37.02
N LYS A 5 -0.79 7.44 36.51
CA LYS A 5 -0.14 8.23 35.46
C LYS A 5 -1.14 8.45 34.31
N GLY A 6 -1.43 9.71 33.99
CA GLY A 6 -2.36 10.08 32.92
C GLY A 6 -2.03 9.32 31.63
N GLN A 7 -2.95 8.46 31.19
CA GLN A 7 -2.78 7.65 30.01
C GLN A 7 -3.21 8.49 28.80
N GLY A 8 -2.23 9.09 28.11
CA GLY A 8 -2.48 9.82 26.86
C GLY A 8 -3.06 8.88 25.81
N SER A 9 -4.28 9.18 25.34
CA SER A 9 -4.88 8.45 24.21
C SER A 9 -4.11 8.73 22.92
N VAL A 10 -3.72 7.67 22.21
CA VAL A 10 -3.08 7.79 20.89
C VAL A 10 -4.15 8.23 19.89
N LYS A 11 -4.12 9.49 19.46
CA LYS A 11 -5.14 10.07 18.57
C LYS A 11 -5.03 9.62 17.10
N ASN A 12 -3.89 9.04 16.69
CA ASN A 12 -3.57 8.79 15.28
C ASN A 12 -3.06 7.35 15.02
N GLY A 13 -3.99 6.37 15.00
CA GLY A 13 -3.69 4.96 14.70
C GLY A 13 -4.42 4.40 13.47
N ARG A 14 -4.91 5.27 12.57
CA ARG A 14 -5.65 4.83 11.37
C ARG A 14 -4.69 4.63 10.21
N ASP A 15 -4.68 3.42 9.67
CA ASP A 15 -4.06 3.11 8.40
C ASP A 15 -5.09 2.44 7.47
N SER A 16 -4.89 2.58 6.17
CA SER A 16 -5.71 1.95 5.15
C SER A 16 -5.06 0.67 4.63
N VAL A 17 -5.87 -0.31 4.22
CA VAL A 17 -5.32 -1.54 3.64
C VAL A 17 -4.58 -1.24 2.33
N SER A 18 -3.35 -1.73 2.22
CA SER A 18 -2.55 -1.68 1.00
C SER A 18 -3.30 -2.21 -0.22
N LYS A 19 -3.19 -1.50 -1.34
CA LYS A 19 -3.81 -1.88 -2.63
C LYS A 19 -2.89 -2.71 -3.53
N ARG A 20 -1.73 -3.13 -3.02
CA ARG A 20 -0.72 -3.94 -3.74
C ARG A 20 -0.38 -3.34 -5.11
N LEU A 21 -0.19 -2.02 -5.16
CA LEU A 21 0.26 -1.31 -6.35
C LEU A 21 1.67 -1.77 -6.74
N GLY A 22 2.09 -1.43 -7.96
CA GLY A 22 3.43 -1.72 -8.48
C GLY A 22 3.41 -2.52 -9.78
N VAL A 23 4.61 -2.77 -10.28
CA VAL A 23 4.89 -3.57 -11.47
C VAL A 23 4.52 -5.02 -11.20
N LYS A 24 3.88 -5.65 -12.18
CA LYS A 24 3.40 -7.04 -12.13
C LYS A 24 4.11 -7.92 -13.14
N ARG A 25 4.61 -7.32 -14.23
CA ARG A 25 5.49 -7.97 -15.19
C ARG A 25 6.66 -7.06 -15.52
N PHE A 26 7.86 -7.62 -15.47
CA PHE A 26 9.09 -6.92 -15.81
C PHE A 26 9.54 -7.24 -17.24
N GLY A 27 10.63 -6.61 -17.70
CA GLY A 27 11.17 -6.85 -19.04
C GLY A 27 11.52 -8.32 -19.27
N SER A 28 11.31 -8.79 -20.49
CA SER A 28 11.59 -10.17 -20.92
C SER A 28 10.74 -11.27 -20.29
N GLU A 29 9.70 -10.93 -19.52
CA GLU A 29 8.71 -11.91 -19.07
C GLU A 29 7.67 -12.18 -20.17
N MET A 30 7.29 -13.45 -20.34
CA MET A 30 6.22 -13.82 -21.26
C MET A 30 4.88 -13.31 -20.74
N VAL A 31 4.12 -12.61 -21.60
CA VAL A 31 2.78 -12.12 -21.29
C VAL A 31 1.79 -12.55 -22.37
N VAL A 32 0.58 -12.89 -21.93
CA VAL A 32 -0.55 -13.14 -22.82
C VAL A 32 -1.48 -11.93 -22.79
N ALA A 33 -2.37 -11.84 -23.80
CA ALA A 33 -3.39 -10.80 -23.82
C ALA A 33 -4.25 -10.84 -22.55
N GLY A 34 -4.48 -9.67 -21.95
CA GLY A 34 -5.23 -9.53 -20.69
C GLY A 34 -4.39 -9.56 -19.42
N ASN A 35 -3.07 -9.83 -19.50
CA ASN A 35 -2.20 -9.71 -18.34
C ASN A 35 -2.03 -8.24 -17.88
N ILE A 36 -1.96 -8.06 -16.56
CA ILE A 36 -1.65 -6.76 -15.97
C ILE A 36 -0.13 -6.58 -15.96
N ILE A 37 0.37 -5.48 -16.53
CA ILE A 37 1.80 -5.13 -16.52
C ILE A 37 2.14 -4.25 -15.31
N VAL A 38 1.34 -3.23 -15.02
CA VAL A 38 1.51 -2.35 -13.85
C VAL A 38 0.15 -2.04 -13.24
N ARG A 39 0.07 -2.08 -11.89
CA ARG A 39 -1.07 -1.56 -11.13
C ARG A 39 -0.64 -0.26 -10.45
N GLN A 40 -1.05 0.88 -10.98
CA GLN A 40 -0.62 2.20 -10.50
C GLN A 40 -1.80 3.07 -10.05
N ARG A 41 -1.50 4.10 -9.24
CA ARG A 41 -2.39 5.24 -9.01
C ARG A 41 -1.77 6.43 -9.74
N GLY A 42 -2.54 7.06 -10.63
CA GLY A 42 -2.00 7.97 -11.63
C GLY A 42 -1.21 7.22 -12.72
N THR A 43 -0.72 7.97 -13.70
CA THR A 43 -0.04 7.44 -14.89
C THR A 43 1.44 7.79 -14.83
N LYS A 44 2.24 6.95 -14.17
CA LYS A 44 3.70 7.11 -14.11
C LYS A 44 4.39 6.46 -15.29
N PHE A 45 3.90 5.29 -15.69
CA PHE A 45 4.29 4.60 -16.91
C PHE A 45 3.14 4.73 -17.89
N LEU A 46 3.42 5.30 -19.07
CA LEU A 46 2.49 5.43 -20.20
C LEU A 46 2.63 4.23 -21.12
#